data_AF-A0A520HIF5-F1
#
_entry.id   AF-A0A520HIF5-F1
#
_cell.length_a   1.000
_cell.length_b   1.000
_cell.length_c   1.000
_cell.angle_alpha   90.00
_cell.angle_beta   90.00
_cell.angle_gamma   90.00
#
_symmetry.space_group_name_H-M   'P 1'
#
loop_
_entity.id
_entity.type
_entity.pdbx_description
1 polymer ?
#
loop_
_entity_poly.entity_id
_entity_poly.type
_entity_poly.pdbx_seq_one_letter_code
_entity_poly.pdbx_strand_id
1 'polypeptide(L)'
;MGLYFCFVRPPLLPEDILYIGSLSQNEKTAMPGLTKWLQKVFWAMGGYIFTVGLLTVFISVTTFRHRLRGVFSIMCLAGITSIGLMTTVNFIIASEFRWLLFSFTGLWAFALLLYRLHK
;
A
#
# COMPACT_ATOMS: atom_id res chain seq x y z
N MET A 1 -4.45 -3.99 3.96
CA MET A 1 -3.20 -3.20 3.84
C MET A 1 -2.99 -2.23 4.99
N GLY A 2 -3.90 -1.28 5.24
CA GLY A 2 -3.68 -0.28 6.30
C GLY A 2 -3.43 -0.88 7.70
N LEU A 3 -4.24 -1.87 8.11
CA LEU A 3 -4.04 -2.59 9.38
C LEU A 3 -2.71 -3.36 9.43
N TYR A 4 -2.26 -3.92 8.30
CA TYR A 4 -0.98 -4.61 8.22
C TYR A 4 0.20 -3.65 8.45
N PHE A 5 0.16 -2.47 7.81
CA PHE A 5 1.15 -1.41 8.03
C PHE A 5 1.11 -0.82 9.44
N CYS A 6 -0.06 -0.76 10.07
CA CYS A 6 -0.16 -0.29 11.44
C CYS A 6 0.37 -1.28 12.48
N PHE A 7 -0.02 -2.55 12.40
CA PHE A 7 0.13 -3.47 13.53
C PHE A 7 1.15 -4.58 13.32
N VAL A 8 1.37 -4.98 12.06
CA VAL A 8 2.12 -6.21 11.76
C VAL A 8 3.50 -5.91 11.20
N ARG A 9 3.66 -4.78 10.48
CA ARG A 9 4.93 -4.46 9.83
C ARG A 9 5.99 -4.02 10.85
N PRO A 10 7.14 -4.72 10.93
CA PRO A 10 8.29 -4.26 11.72
C PRO A 10 8.83 -2.94 11.16
N PRO A 11 9.36 -2.04 12.02
CA PRO A 11 9.86 -0.74 11.58
C PRO A 11 11.06 -0.84 10.63
N LEU A 12 11.91 -1.87 10.75
CA LEU A 12 12.94 -2.16 9.75
C LEU A 12 12.81 -3.60 9.31
N LEU A 13 12.65 -3.81 8.00
CA LEU A 13 12.84 -5.13 7.42
C LEU A 13 14.33 -5.39 7.15
N PRO A 14 14.75 -6.68 7.12
CA PRO A 14 16.09 -7.06 6.67
C PRO A 14 16.43 -6.47 5.30
N GLU A 15 15.45 -6.39 4.39
CA GLU A 15 15.64 -5.79 3.05
C GLU A 15 15.93 -4.28 3.11
N ASP A 16 15.25 -3.53 3.99
CA ASP A 16 15.46 -2.08 4.14
C ASP A 16 16.90 -1.79 4.60
N ILE A 17 17.46 -2.66 5.44
CA ILE A 17 18.84 -2.58 5.94
C ILE A 17 19.85 -2.89 4.83
N LEU A 18 19.54 -3.84 3.95
CA LEU A 18 20.36 -4.13 2.77
C LEU A 18 20.33 -2.97 1.77
N TYR A 19 19.19 -2.32 1.60
CA TYR A 19 19.02 -1.19 0.67
C TYR A 19 19.71 0.09 1.14
N ILE A 20 19.71 0.36 2.45
CA ILE A 20 20.42 1.51 3.06
C ILE A 20 21.95 1.34 3.00
N GLY A 21 22.44 0.14 2.67
CA GLY A 21 23.84 -0.25 2.82
C GLY A 21 24.09 -0.72 4.24
N SER A 22 24.74 -1.87 4.39
CA SER A 22 24.83 -2.64 5.63
C SER A 22 25.11 -1.79 6.88
N LEU A 23 24.04 -1.42 7.61
CA LEU A 23 24.16 -0.88 8.95
C LEU A 23 24.77 -1.96 9.83
N SER A 24 26.03 -1.77 10.21
CA SER A 24 26.72 -2.72 11.09
C SER A 24 25.96 -2.81 12.40
N GLN A 25 25.98 -3.95 13.09
CA GLN A 25 25.16 -4.20 14.28
C GLN A 25 25.38 -3.14 15.39
N ASN A 26 26.54 -2.46 15.38
CA ASN A 26 26.86 -1.30 16.20
C ASN A 26 26.04 -0.03 15.89
N GLU A 27 25.66 0.22 14.64
CA GLU A 27 24.94 1.43 14.22
C GLU A 27 23.43 1.34 14.49
N LYS A 28 22.86 0.12 14.50
CA LYS A 28 21.48 -0.12 14.97
C LYS A 28 21.28 0.33 16.42
N THR A 29 22.32 0.18 17.24
CA THR A 29 22.34 0.60 18.64
C THR A 29 22.55 2.11 18.78
N ALA A 30 23.13 2.77 17.77
CA ALA A 30 23.42 4.20 17.76
C ALA A 30 22.19 5.06 17.41
N MET A 31 21.17 4.50 16.73
CA MET A 31 19.98 5.25 16.29
C MET A 31 18.63 4.66 16.72
N PRO A 32 18.39 4.37 18.02
CA PRO A 32 17.12 3.82 18.50
C PRO A 32 15.93 4.78 18.27
N GLY A 33 16.19 6.08 18.08
CA GLY A 33 15.17 7.07 17.72
C GLY A 33 14.59 6.88 16.32
N LEU A 34 15.40 6.41 15.36
CA LEU A 34 14.97 6.22 13.97
C LEU A 34 13.91 5.12 13.88
N THR A 35 14.13 3.99 14.55
CA THR A 35 13.20 2.87 14.59
C THR A 35 11.84 3.28 15.18
N LYS A 36 11.85 4.06 16.28
CA LYS A 36 10.63 4.58 16.92
C LYS A 36 9.90 5.61 16.05
N TRP A 37 10.63 6.48 15.36
CA TRP A 37 10.05 7.44 14.42
C TRP A 37 9.39 6.72 13.24
N LEU A 38 10.09 5.74 12.67
CA LEU A 38 9.62 4.99 11.50
C LEU A 38 8.36 4.18 11.83
N GLN A 39 8.27 3.62 13.05
CA GLN A 39 7.05 2.98 13.53
C GLN A 39 5.85 3.95 13.59
N LYS A 40 6.05 5.19 14.04
CA LYS A 40 5.00 6.23 14.04
C LYS A 40 4.58 6.64 12.62
N VAL A 41 5.54 6.72 11.69
CA VAL A 41 5.25 6.98 10.27
C VAL A 41 4.41 5.85 9.68
N PHE A 42 4.69 4.59 10.03
CA PHE A 42 3.85 3.47 9.59
C PHE A 42 2.44 3.46 10.19
N TRP A 43 2.27 3.93 11.44
CA TRP A 43 0.93 4.18 11.98
C TRP A 43 0.17 5.25 11.21
N ALA A 44 0.80 6.40 10.93
CA ALA A 44 0.16 7.48 10.19
C ALA A 44 -0.21 7.04 8.75
N MET A 45 0.74 6.42 8.04
CA MET A 45 0.55 5.91 6.68
C MET A 45 -0.46 4.76 6.64
N GLY A 46 -0.39 3.82 7.59
CA GLY A 46 -1.30 2.68 7.69
C GLY A 46 -2.74 3.12 7.95
N GLY A 47 -2.93 4.10 8.83
CA GLY A 47 -4.23 4.74 9.07
C GLY A 47 -4.78 5.42 7.81
N TYR A 48 -3.95 6.18 7.09
CA TYR A 48 -4.34 6.80 5.82
C TYR A 48 -4.76 5.76 4.78
N ILE A 49 -3.96 4.72 4.56
CA ILE A 49 -4.26 3.62 3.62
C ILE A 49 -5.55 2.90 4.03
N PHE A 50 -5.80 2.72 5.34
CA PHE A 50 -7.03 2.13 5.84
C PHE A 50 -8.25 2.99 5.50
N THR A 51 -8.20 4.29 5.79
CA THR A 51 -9.30 5.22 5.53
C THR A 51 -9.58 5.38 4.04
N VAL A 52 -8.54 5.47 3.20
CA VAL A 52 -8.69 5.52 1.73
C VAL A 52 -9.31 4.22 1.21
N GLY A 53 -8.91 3.06 1.75
CA GLY A 53 -9.55 1.78 1.44
C GLY A 53 -11.03 1.76 1.83
N LEU A 54 -11.37 2.27 3.01
CA LEU A 54 -12.75 2.37 3.50
C LEU A 54 -13.59 3.30 2.61
N LEU A 55 -13.04 4.46 2.25
CA LEU A 55 -13.66 5.41 1.34
C LEU A 55 -13.89 4.79 -0.04
N THR A 56 -12.92 4.01 -0.54
CA THR A 56 -13.03 3.27 -1.79
C THR A 56 -14.21 2.29 -1.74
N VAL A 57 -14.34 1.51 -0.66
CA VAL A 57 -15.47 0.60 -0.46
C VAL A 57 -16.79 1.36 -0.38
N PHE A 58 -16.83 2.47 0.36
CA PHE A 58 -18.03 3.31 0.48
C PHE A 58 -18.48 3.86 -0.87
N ILE A 59 -17.56 4.41 -1.67
CA ILE A 59 -17.81 4.90 -3.03
C ILE A 59 -18.25 3.74 -3.93
N SER A 60 -17.64 2.56 -3.80
CA SER A 60 -18.04 1.37 -4.54
C SER A 60 -19.48 0.94 -4.23
N VAL A 61 -19.90 0.95 -2.96
CA VAL A 61 -21.26 0.55 -2.55
C VAL A 61 -22.31 1.59 -2.95
N THR A 62 -21.99 2.88 -2.84
CA THR A 62 -22.95 3.97 -3.07
C THR A 62 -23.01 4.38 -4.54
N THR A 63 -21.86 4.60 -5.17
CA THR A 63 -21.76 5.25 -6.48
C THR A 63 -21.95 4.27 -7.63
N PHE A 64 -21.58 2.98 -7.48
CA PHE A 64 -21.87 1.97 -8.51
C PHE A 64 -23.39 1.74 -8.66
N ARG A 65 -24.17 1.95 -7.58
CA ARG A 65 -25.63 1.82 -7.62
C ARG A 65 -26.31 2.89 -8.47
N HIS A 66 -25.69 4.08 -8.60
CA HIS A 66 -26.21 5.20 -9.40
C HIS A 66 -25.53 5.41 -10.76
N ARG A 67 -24.58 4.54 -11.18
CA ARG A 67 -23.88 4.59 -12.49
C ARG A 67 -23.42 5.99 -12.93
N LEU A 68 -22.86 6.77 -12.00
CA LEU A 68 -22.36 8.11 -12.31
C LEU A 68 -21.17 8.05 -13.29
N ARG A 69 -21.21 8.87 -14.34
CA ARG A 69 -20.12 8.97 -15.33
C ARG A 69 -18.87 9.53 -14.65
N GLY A 70 -17.75 8.79 -14.71
CA GLY A 70 -16.45 9.22 -14.17
C GLY A 70 -15.89 8.37 -13.03
N VAL A 71 -16.71 7.54 -12.38
CA VAL A 71 -16.30 6.66 -11.26
C VAL A 71 -15.17 5.72 -11.68
N PHE A 72 -15.23 5.20 -12.91
CA PHE A 72 -14.19 4.33 -13.45
C PHE A 72 -12.84 5.04 -13.54
N SER A 73 -12.79 6.26 -14.09
CA SER A 73 -11.53 6.99 -14.25
C SER A 73 -10.94 7.39 -12.90
N ILE A 74 -11.78 7.81 -11.95
CA ILE A 74 -11.34 8.16 -10.58
C ILE A 74 -10.79 6.92 -9.87
N MET A 75 -11.47 5.77 -9.98
CA MET A 75 -10.98 4.51 -9.44
C MET A 75 -9.65 4.14 -10.10
N CYS A 76 -9.57 4.09 -11.44
CA CYS A 76 -8.34 3.83 -12.18
C CYS A 76 -7.15 4.67 -11.67
N LEU A 77 -7.37 5.99 -11.52
CA LEU A 77 -6.35 6.91 -11.06
C LEU A 77 -5.98 6.66 -9.60
N ALA A 78 -6.95 6.40 -8.73
CA ALA A 78 -6.73 6.11 -7.31
C ALA A 78 -5.92 4.84 -7.09
N GLY A 79 -6.19 3.75 -7.83
CA GLY A 79 -5.40 2.53 -7.66
C GLY A 79 -4.00 2.62 -8.26
N ILE A 80 -3.81 3.33 -9.39
CA ILE A 80 -2.46 3.58 -9.93
C ILE A 80 -1.62 4.39 -8.94
N THR A 81 -2.18 5.49 -8.43
CA THR A 81 -1.47 6.40 -7.51
C THR A 81 -1.27 5.83 -6.12
N SER A 82 -2.14 4.91 -5.68
CA SER A 82 -2.04 4.27 -4.36
C SER A 82 -1.30 2.93 -4.44
N ILE A 83 -1.99 1.84 -4.78
CA ILE A 83 -1.46 0.48 -4.66
C ILE A 83 -0.49 0.13 -5.79
N GLY A 84 -0.65 0.74 -6.96
CA GLY A 84 0.25 0.58 -8.11
C GLY A 84 1.64 1.11 -7.80
N LEU A 85 1.73 2.38 -7.38
CA LEU A 85 3.00 3.01 -6.99
C LEU A 85 3.69 2.26 -5.85
N MET A 86 2.90 1.83 -4.85
CA MET A 86 3.40 1.03 -3.73
C MET A 86 3.96 -0.33 -4.17
N THR A 87 3.31 -1.01 -5.11
CA THR A 87 3.79 -2.27 -5.68
C THR A 87 5.10 -2.06 -6.46
N THR A 88 5.17 -1.03 -7.30
CA THR A 88 6.38 -0.72 -8.08
C THR A 88 7.58 -0.45 -7.19
N VAL A 89 7.43 0.38 -6.15
CA VAL A 89 8.51 0.67 -5.20
C VAL A 89 8.94 -0.61 -4.45
N ASN A 90 8.00 -1.48 -4.07
CA ASN A 90 8.34 -2.76 -3.42
C ASN A 90 9.07 -3.73 -4.34
N PHE A 91 8.82 -3.68 -5.66
CA PHE A 91 9.60 -4.43 -6.66
C PHE A 91 11.03 -3.88 -6.81
N ILE A 92 11.20 -2.55 -6.79
CA ILE A 92 12.52 -1.90 -6.87
C ILE A 92 13.39 -2.27 -5.66
N ILE A 93 12.78 -2.33 -4.47
CA ILE A 93 13.46 -2.71 -3.22
C ILE A 93 13.67 -4.25 -3.13
N ALA A 94 13.17 -5.02 -4.11
CA ALA A 94 13.17 -6.48 -4.11
C ALA A 94 12.57 -7.10 -2.83
N SER A 95 11.57 -6.44 -2.22
CA SER A 95 10.96 -6.91 -0.97
C SER A 95 10.15 -8.19 -1.19
N GLU A 96 10.18 -9.10 -0.22
CA GLU A 96 9.35 -10.31 -0.20
C GLU A 96 7.83 -10.00 -0.26
N PHE A 97 7.43 -8.79 0.15
CA PHE A 97 6.04 -8.32 0.08
C PHE A 97 5.55 -7.98 -1.33
N ARG A 98 6.46 -7.91 -2.32
CA ARG A 98 6.12 -7.55 -3.71
C ARG A 98 5.02 -8.43 -4.29
N TRP A 99 5.05 -9.74 -4.00
CA TRP A 99 4.07 -10.70 -4.51
C TRP A 99 2.69 -10.54 -3.88
N LEU A 100 2.66 -10.28 -2.57
CA LEU A 100 1.42 -10.05 -1.84
C LEU A 100 0.77 -8.76 -2.34
N LEU A 101 1.52 -7.66 -2.44
CA LEU A 101 1.05 -6.39 -3.00
C LEU A 101 0.58 -6.55 -4.45
N PHE A 102 1.34 -7.29 -5.27
CA PHE A 102 0.97 -7.59 -6.65
C PHE A 102 -0.36 -8.33 -6.74
N SER A 103 -0.62 -9.31 -5.86
CA SER A 103 -1.90 -10.02 -5.83
C SER A 103 -3.08 -9.09 -5.57
N PHE A 104 -2.94 -8.11 -4.67
CA PHE A 104 -4.01 -7.14 -4.40
C PHE A 104 -4.19 -6.14 -5.55
N THR A 105 -3.09 -5.68 -6.15
CA THR A 105 -3.13 -4.83 -7.36
C THR A 105 -3.78 -5.58 -8.53
N GLY A 106 -3.48 -6.87 -8.69
CA GLY A 106 -4.08 -7.75 -9.69
C GLY A 106 -5.58 -7.95 -9.47
N LEU A 107 -6.00 -8.22 -8.23
CA LEU A 107 -7.42 -8.35 -7.87
C LEU A 107 -8.19 -7.06 -8.20
N TRP A 108 -7.58 -5.91 -7.92
CA TRP A 108 -8.17 -4.61 -8.20
C TRP A 108 -8.28 -4.31 -9.71
N ALA A 109 -7.24 -4.62 -10.48
CA ALA A 109 -7.26 -4.53 -11.94
C ALA A 109 -8.32 -5.48 -12.54
N PHE A 110 -8.46 -6.68 -12.00
CA PHE A 110 -9.47 -7.65 -12.41
C PHE A 110 -10.90 -7.15 -12.14
N ALA A 111 -11.13 -6.53 -10.97
CA ALA A 111 -12.42 -5.92 -10.65
C ALA A 111 -12.79 -4.78 -11.62
N LEU A 112 -11.81 -3.95 -12.00
CA LEU A 112 -12.03 -2.90 -13.02
C LEU A 112 -12.28 -3.47 -14.41
N LEU A 113 -11.57 -4.54 -14.80
CA LEU A 113 -11.79 -5.24 -16.07
C LEU A 113 -13.20 -5.83 -16.12
N LEU A 114 -13.63 -6.52 -15.06
CA LEU A 114 -14.99 -7.04 -14.95
C LEU A 114 -16.03 -5.92 -15.03
N TYR A 115 -15.83 -4.80 -14.35
CA TYR A 115 -16.73 -3.65 -14.46
C TYR A 115 -16.81 -3.09 -15.89
N ARG A 116 -15.70 -3.10 -16.64
CA ARG A 116 -15.68 -2.68 -18.04
C ARG A 116 -16.29 -3.71 -18.99
N LEU A 117 -16.23 -5.00 -18.66
CA LEU A 117 -16.76 -6.11 -19.47
C LEU A 117 -18.25 -6.35 -19.23
N HIS A 118 -18.74 -6.18 -18.00
CA HIS A 118 -20.18 -6.27 -17.65
C HIS A 118 -20.98 -5.02 -18.04
N LYS A 119 -20.55 -4.36 -19.12
CA LYS A 119 -21.10 -3.12 -19.65
C LYS A 119 -22.41 -3.36 -20.39
#